data_AF-A0AAV5NLH7-F1
#
_entry.id   AF-A0AAV5NLH7-F1
#
_cell.length_a   1.000
_cell.length_b   1.000
_cell.length_c   1.000
_cell.angle_alpha   90.00
_cell.angle_beta   90.00
_cell.angle_gamma   90.00
#
_symmetry.space_group_name_H-M   'P 1'
#
loop_
_entity.id
_entity.type
_entity.pdbx_description
1 polymer ?
#
loop_
_entity_poly.entity_id
_entity_poly.type
_entity_poly.pdbx_seq_one_letter_code
_entity_poly.pdbx_strand_id
1 'polypeptide(L)'
;MKGRCPNCNTESESIPLSKKCSQCGGFSNDWFVYDWVGYSRYKRLMIWGNWVVLALCSANFLTIVLGSADPIQWLFCLLIIPSTVSLINSYQAIANPEHYDGHRLKDLSSWFPYL
;
A
#
# COMPACT_ATOMS: atom_id res chain seq x y z
N MET A 1 13.16 2.68 -14.81
CA MET A 1 12.97 2.11 -13.46
C MET A 1 13.48 0.69 -13.50
N LYS A 2 14.49 0.36 -12.68
CA LYS A 2 15.00 -1.00 -12.57
C LYS A 2 13.90 -1.92 -12.05
N GLY A 3 13.88 -3.16 -12.52
CA GLY A 3 12.92 -4.13 -12.03
C GLY A 3 13.40 -5.57 -12.14
N ARG A 4 12.77 -6.46 -11.38
CA ARG A 4 13.09 -7.89 -11.34
C ARG A 4 11.89 -8.71 -11.82
N CYS A 5 12.16 -9.65 -12.72
CA CYS A 5 11.14 -10.57 -13.21
C CYS A 5 10.69 -11.52 -12.08
N PRO A 6 9.38 -11.66 -11.81
CA PRO A 6 8.90 -12.52 -10.74
C PRO A 6 9.05 -14.02 -11.04
N ASN A 7 9.24 -14.40 -12.31
CA ASN A 7 9.32 -15.82 -12.70
C ASN A 7 10.76 -16.36 -12.64
N CYS A 8 11.74 -15.58 -13.10
CA CYS A 8 13.13 -16.05 -13.22
C CYS A 8 14.13 -15.19 -12.43
N ASN A 9 13.65 -14.22 -11.65
CA ASN A 9 14.47 -13.30 -10.84
C ASN A 9 15.53 -12.51 -11.61
N THR A 10 15.48 -12.49 -12.94
CA THR A 10 16.41 -11.67 -13.74
C THR A 10 16.10 -10.20 -13.51
N GLU A 11 17.13 -9.46 -13.12
CA GLU A 11 17.11 -8.01 -13.06
C GLU A 11 17.20 -7.41 -14.46
N SER A 12 16.47 -6.31 -14.64
CA SER A 12 16.46 -5.52 -15.87
C SER A 12 16.57 -4.05 -15.51
N GLU A 13 17.32 -3.29 -16.32
CA GLU A 13 17.44 -1.84 -16.13
C GLU A 13 16.11 -1.10 -16.37
N SER A 14 15.20 -1.73 -17.12
CA SER A 14 13.85 -1.23 -17.38
C SER A 14 12.81 -2.34 -17.36
N ILE A 15 11.61 -2.02 -16.87
CA ILE A 15 10.46 -2.93 -16.96
C ILE A 15 9.97 -2.88 -18.42
N PRO A 16 9.94 -4.01 -19.14
CA PRO A 16 9.53 -4.03 -20.54
C PRO A 16 8.07 -3.60 -20.68
N LEU A 17 7.78 -2.73 -21.67
CA LEU A 17 6.42 -2.29 -22.00
C LEU A 17 5.48 -3.46 -22.31
N SER A 18 6.01 -4.50 -22.95
CA SER A 18 5.30 -5.74 -23.26
C SER A 18 4.99 -6.60 -22.03
N LYS A 19 5.52 -6.25 -20.85
CA LYS A 19 5.45 -7.03 -19.59
C LYS A 19 6.02 -8.45 -19.68
N LYS A 20 6.67 -8.77 -20.81
CA LYS A 20 7.29 -10.06 -21.10
C LYS A 20 8.78 -10.00 -20.79
N CYS A 21 9.27 -10.96 -20.01
CA CYS A 21 10.70 -11.08 -19.73
C CYS A 21 11.45 -11.54 -20.97
N SER A 22 12.57 -10.88 -21.29
CA SER A 22 13.44 -11.25 -22.41
C SER A 22 14.21 -12.55 -22.17
N GLN A 23 14.43 -12.93 -20.91
CA GLN A 23 15.18 -14.12 -20.52
C GLN A 23 14.32 -15.38 -20.49
N CYS A 24 13.24 -15.38 -19.70
CA CYS A 24 12.38 -16.56 -19.58
C CYS A 24 11.16 -16.55 -20.52
N GLY A 25 10.93 -15.45 -21.26
CA GLY A 25 9.74 -15.29 -22.09
C GLY A 25 8.43 -15.18 -21.31
N GLY A 26 8.46 -15.22 -19.97
CA GLY A 26 7.27 -15.15 -19.13
C GLY A 26 6.64 -13.77 -19.12
N PHE A 27 5.32 -13.71 -19.25
CA PHE A 27 4.52 -12.51 -19.06
C PHE A 27 4.16 -12.35 -17.58
N SER A 28 4.28 -11.13 -17.03
CA SER A 28 3.76 -10.82 -15.69
C SER A 28 3.46 -9.33 -15.55
N ASN A 29 2.35 -8.99 -14.88
CA ASN A 29 2.04 -7.61 -14.48
C ASN A 29 2.71 -7.21 -13.16
N ASP A 30 3.16 -8.19 -12.38
CA ASP A 30 3.68 -8.03 -11.00
C ASP A 30 5.22 -7.99 -10.97
N TRP A 31 5.82 -7.19 -11.84
CA TRP A 31 7.27 -6.96 -11.76
C TRP A 31 7.63 -6.28 -10.45
N PHE A 32 8.70 -6.74 -9.83
CA PHE A 32 9.30 -6.03 -8.71
C PHE A 32 9.98 -4.76 -9.24
N VAL A 33 9.72 -3.63 -8.62
CA VAL A 33 10.25 -2.32 -8.98
C VAL A 33 11.21 -1.87 -7.89
N TYR A 34 12.42 -1.49 -8.29
CA TYR A 34 13.42 -0.93 -7.37
C TYR A 34 13.36 0.59 -7.41
N ASP A 35 12.33 1.17 -6.79
CA ASP A 35 12.20 2.60 -6.59
C ASP A 35 11.87 2.94 -5.13
N TRP A 36 12.90 3.02 -4.29
CA TRP A 36 12.75 3.34 -2.87
C TRP A 36 12.18 4.75 -2.65
N VAL A 37 12.58 5.73 -3.48
CA VAL A 37 12.13 7.12 -3.31
C VAL A 37 10.65 7.24 -3.61
N GLY A 38 10.18 6.65 -4.72
CA GLY A 38 8.76 6.57 -5.04
C GLY A 38 7.97 5.78 -3.99
N TYR A 39 8.47 4.61 -3.60
CA TYR A 39 7.85 3.75 -2.59
C TYR A 39 7.67 4.45 -1.24
N SER A 40 8.75 5.02 -0.69
CA SER A 40 8.73 5.71 0.60
C SER A 40 7.83 6.95 0.57
N ARG A 41 7.82 7.71 -0.54
CA ARG A 41 6.89 8.83 -0.73
C ARG A 41 5.44 8.36 -0.71
N TYR A 42 5.12 7.27 -1.40
CA TYR A 42 3.77 6.69 -1.38
C TYR A 42 3.38 6.22 0.03
N LYS A 43 4.25 5.50 0.73
CA LYS A 43 3.97 5.05 2.11
C LYS A 43 3.76 6.22 3.07
N ARG A 44 4.48 7.34 2.92
CA ARG A 44 4.24 8.57 3.71
C ARG A 44 2.87 9.18 3.43
N LEU A 45 2.45 9.20 2.16
CA LEU A 45 1.10 9.63 1.78
C LEU A 45 0.04 8.73 2.42
N MET A 46 0.25 7.41 2.41
CA MET A 46 -0.65 6.47 3.08
C MET A 46 -0.71 6.69 4.59
N ILE A 47 0.41 6.95 5.26
CA ILE A 47 0.41 7.29 6.69
C ILE A 47 -0.47 8.52 6.93
N TRP A 48 -0.29 9.59 6.15
CA TRP A 48 -1.08 10.80 6.29
C TRP A 48 -2.58 10.55 6.03
N GLY A 49 -2.92 9.82 4.96
CA GLY A 49 -4.30 9.45 4.66
C GLY A 49 -4.95 8.62 5.75
N ASN A 50 -4.25 7.64 6.31
CA ASN A 50 -4.76 6.82 7.43
C ASN A 50 -5.02 7.67 8.68
N TRP A 51 -4.16 8.63 9.00
CA TRP A 51 -4.40 9.56 10.10
C TRP A 51 -5.66 10.41 9.89
N VAL A 52 -5.90 10.87 8.66
CA VAL A 52 -7.13 11.61 8.32
C VAL A 52 -8.35 10.71 8.52
N VAL A 53 -8.32 9.46 8.06
CA VAL A 53 -9.44 8.52 8.26
C VAL A 53 -9.68 8.27 9.75
N LEU A 54 -8.63 8.05 10.54
CA LEU A 54 -8.74 7.85 11.99
C LEU A 54 -9.33 9.09 12.70
N ALA A 55 -8.94 10.30 12.29
CA ALA A 55 -9.50 11.53 12.82
C ALA A 55 -11.00 11.66 12.50
N LEU A 56 -11.39 11.35 11.26
CA LEU A 56 -12.80 11.34 10.85
C LEU A 56 -13.62 10.28 11.60
N CYS A 57 -13.07 9.08 11.77
CA CYS A 57 -13.72 8.02 12.55
C CYS A 57 -13.90 8.43 14.01
N SER A 58 -12.91 9.12 14.59
CA SER A 58 -12.98 9.63 15.97
C SER A 58 -14.05 10.71 16.13
N ALA A 59 -14.13 11.65 15.18
CA ALA A 59 -15.18 12.67 15.16
C ALA A 59 -16.58 12.06 15.00
N ASN A 60 -16.72 11.07 14.10
CA ASN A 60 -17.97 10.34 13.89
C ASN A 60 -18.37 9.54 15.15
N PHE A 61 -17.41 8.92 15.84
CA PHE A 61 -17.68 8.24 17.10
C PHE A 61 -18.22 9.20 18.18
N LEU A 62 -17.67 10.41 18.28
CA LEU A 62 -18.20 11.44 19.18
C LEU A 62 -19.66 11.79 18.86
N THR A 63 -20.03 11.89 17.58
CA THR A 63 -21.43 12.16 17.20
C THR A 63 -22.37 11.03 17.63
N ILE A 64 -21.94 9.78 17.50
CA ILE A 64 -22.71 8.61 17.93
C ILE A 64 -22.96 8.66 19.44
N VAL A 65 -21.89 8.92 20.22
CA VAL A 65 -21.98 9.02 21.69
C VAL A 65 -22.88 10.18 22.13
N LEU A 66 -22.96 11.26 21.35
CA LEU A 66 -23.86 12.40 21.59
C LEU A 66 -25.33 12.13 21.22
N GLY A 67 -25.66 10.90 20.82
CA GLY A 67 -27.05 10.44 20.65
C GLY A 67 -27.48 10.21 19.21
N SER A 68 -26.58 10.30 18.21
CA SER A 68 -26.93 9.90 16.85
C SER A 68 -26.80 8.38 16.68
N ALA A 69 -27.94 7.68 16.59
CA ALA A 69 -27.98 6.22 16.44
C ALA A 69 -28.23 5.81 14.98
N ASP A 70 -27.42 6.33 14.04
CA ASP A 70 -27.49 5.94 12.63
C ASP A 70 -26.58 4.69 12.38
N PRO A 71 -27.13 3.57 11.90
CA PRO A 71 -26.34 2.40 11.51
C PRO A 71 -25.21 2.70 10.52
N ILE A 72 -25.37 3.72 9.66
CA ILE A 72 -24.36 4.14 8.69
C ILE A 72 -23.12 4.70 9.41
N GLN A 73 -23.31 5.46 10.49
CA GLN A 73 -22.20 6.00 11.27
C GLN A 73 -21.39 4.87 11.94
N TRP A 74 -22.05 3.81 12.40
CA TRP A 74 -21.37 2.62 12.92
C TRP A 74 -20.55 1.89 11.85
N LEU A 75 -21.05 1.82 10.60
CA LEU A 75 -20.29 1.27 9.49
C LEU A 75 -19.02 2.07 9.20
N PHE A 76 -19.07 3.41 9.29
CA PHE A 76 -17.88 4.25 9.12
C PHE A 76 -16.81 3.96 10.17
N CYS A 77 -17.18 3.65 11.42
CA CYS A 77 -16.22 3.27 12.46
C CYS A 77 -15.45 1.98 12.14
N LEU A 78 -15.97 1.09 11.28
CA LEU A 78 -15.25 -0.11 10.85
C LEU A 78 -13.96 0.20 10.06
N LEU A 79 -13.86 1.40 9.47
CA LEU A 79 -12.66 1.85 8.76
C LEU A 79 -11.43 2.03 9.67
N ILE A 80 -11.62 2.08 10.99
CA ILE A 80 -10.52 2.15 11.96
C ILE A 80 -9.58 0.95 11.80
N ILE A 81 -10.12 -0.25 11.57
CA ILE A 81 -9.35 -1.49 11.46
C ILE A 81 -8.37 -1.44 10.26
N PRO A 82 -8.84 -1.30 9.00
CA PRO A 82 -7.93 -1.25 7.85
C PRO A 82 -6.99 -0.03 7.90
N SER A 83 -7.45 1.11 8.46
CA SER A 83 -6.59 2.29 8.62
C SER A 83 -5.42 2.03 9.56
N THR A 84 -5.68 1.39 10.71
CA THR A 84 -4.67 1.09 11.72
C THR A 84 -3.64 0.09 11.18
N VAL A 85 -4.11 -0.99 10.55
CA VAL A 85 -3.23 -1.99 9.91
C VAL A 85 -2.39 -1.35 8.81
N SER A 86 -3.00 -0.54 7.94
CA SER A 86 -2.28 0.16 6.89
C SER A 86 -1.24 1.14 7.44
N LEU A 87 -1.52 1.81 8.55
CA LEU A 87 -0.63 2.76 9.19
C LEU A 87 0.61 2.06 9.76
N ILE A 88 0.41 0.97 10.51
CA ILE A 88 1.50 0.16 11.08
C ILE A 88 2.40 -0.38 9.94
N ASN A 89 1.80 -0.99 8.92
CA ASN A 89 2.54 -1.56 7.80
C ASN A 89 3.34 -0.48 7.05
N SER A 90 2.74 0.70 6.83
CA SER A 90 3.41 1.80 6.12
C SER A 90 4.55 2.39 6.95
N TYR A 91 4.38 2.47 8.27
CA TYR A 91 5.42 2.95 9.18
C TYR A 91 6.60 1.98 9.22
N GLN A 92 6.33 0.68 9.44
CA GLN A 92 7.36 -0.37 9.44
C GLN A 92 8.12 -0.43 8.11
N ALA A 93 7.41 -0.25 6.99
CA ALA A 93 8.02 -0.26 5.66
C ALA A 93 8.99 0.90 5.42
N ILE A 94 8.79 2.07 6.04
CA ILE A 94 9.69 3.23 5.90
C ILE A 94 10.79 3.19 6.96
N ALA A 95 10.49 2.67 8.15
CA ALA A 95 11.43 2.61 9.28
C ALA A 95 12.59 1.65 9.02
N ASN A 96 12.40 0.64 8.18
CA ASN A 96 13.37 -0.41 7.89
C ASN A 96 13.81 -0.39 6.40
N PRO A 97 14.48 0.68 5.93
CA PRO A 97 14.92 0.81 4.53
C PRO A 97 15.86 -0.32 4.08
N GLU A 98 16.64 -0.89 4.98
CA GLU A 98 17.56 -2.00 4.73
C GLU A 98 16.85 -3.31 4.37
N HIS A 99 15.56 -3.44 4.69
CA HIS A 99 14.73 -4.59 4.33
C HIS A 99 14.01 -4.42 2.98
N TYR A 100 14.32 -3.36 2.23
CA TYR A 100 13.67 -3.07 0.96
C TYR A 100 14.32 -3.83 -0.22
N ASP A 101 13.64 -4.89 -0.67
CA ASP A 101 14.07 -5.74 -1.79
C ASP A 101 13.28 -5.48 -3.09
N GLY A 102 12.75 -4.27 -3.24
CA GLY A 102 11.84 -3.89 -4.32
C GLY A 102 10.37 -4.16 -3.96
N HIS A 103 9.47 -3.50 -4.68
CA HIS A 103 8.02 -3.59 -4.43
C HIS A 103 7.25 -3.89 -5.71
N ARG A 104 6.10 -4.55 -5.60
CA ARG A 104 5.13 -4.67 -6.69
C ARG A 104 4.09 -3.57 -6.57
N LEU A 105 3.29 -3.38 -7.62
CA LEU A 105 2.21 -2.40 -7.60
C LEU A 105 1.23 -2.66 -6.44
N LYS A 106 0.88 -3.93 -6.20
CA LYS A 106 0.02 -4.35 -5.09
C LYS A 106 0.59 -4.09 -3.71
N ASP A 107 1.91 -4.04 -3.58
CA ASP A 107 2.57 -3.78 -2.30
C ASP A 107 2.49 -2.29 -1.90
N LEU A 108 2.01 -1.42 -2.81
CA LEU A 108 1.83 0.01 -2.52
C LEU A 108 0.71 0.22 -1.49
N SER A 109 -0.46 -0.39 -1.67
CA SER A 109 -1.63 -0.15 -0.80
C SER A 109 -1.96 -1.35 0.09
N SER A 110 -2.02 -1.13 1.41
CA SER A 110 -2.50 -2.13 2.37
C SER A 110 -4.03 -2.18 2.48
N TRP A 111 -4.74 -1.25 1.85
CA TRP A 111 -6.20 -1.20 1.85
C TRP A 111 -6.82 -2.19 0.85
N PHE A 112 -6.09 -2.49 -0.22
CA PHE A 112 -6.54 -3.37 -1.28
C PHE A 112 -5.45 -4.41 -1.58
N PRO A 113 -5.31 -5.46 -0.75
CA PRO A 113 -4.25 -6.45 -0.90
C PRO A 113 -4.35 -7.31 -2.18
N TYR A 114 -5.41 -7.15 -2.97
CA TYR A 114 -5.71 -7.93 -4.18
C TYR A 114 -5.71 -7.11 -5.48
N LEU A 115 -5.29 -5.84 -5.44
CA LEU A 115 -5.18 -4.96 -6.62
C LEU A 115 -3.85 -5.17 -7.34
#